data_AF-H2FYT4-F1
#
_entry.id   AF-H2FYT4-F1
#
_cell.length_a   1.000
_cell.length_b   1.000
_cell.length_c   1.000
_cell.angle_alpha   90.00
_cell.angle_beta   90.00
_cell.angle_gamma   90.00
#
_symmetry.space_group_name_H-M   'P 1'
#
loop_
_entity.id
_entity.type
_entity.pdbx_description
1 polymer ?
#
loop_
_entity_poly.entity_id
_entity_poly.type
_entity_poly.pdbx_seq_one_letter_code
_entity_poly.pdbx_strand_id
1 'polypeptide(L)'
;MVNPQRLLADLDKLSTNAGRILEEMAQAGVLARQSGNKVAETAHRIRASEAAIRSLAGDMENIDRIFSQLQEQSAEIGAIVGNIQDIAKQTNLLALNASIEAARAGEHGRGFAVVADEVRNLSRRVNQSSEQIRDIAENLGHSAARARTGLENIDQSRGTCLQEASQALAAIDDIQAGAQTRMEIVQQVTQRVGHQQSLVAEVLADMASAK
;
A
#
# COMPACT_ATOMS: atom_id res chain seq x y z
N MET A 1 25.54 -67.45 -26.28
CA MET A 1 26.78 -66.65 -26.36
C MET A 1 26.39 -65.21 -26.62
N VAL A 2 26.81 -64.27 -25.77
CA VAL A 2 26.60 -62.83 -26.00
C VAL A 2 27.44 -62.42 -27.22
N ASN A 3 26.86 -61.73 -28.20
CA ASN A 3 27.61 -61.25 -29.36
C ASN A 3 28.46 -60.02 -28.92
N PRO A 4 29.80 -60.11 -28.94
CA PRO A 4 30.67 -59.04 -28.45
C PRO A 4 30.47 -57.70 -29.17
N GLN A 5 30.15 -57.73 -30.47
CA GLN A 5 29.87 -56.52 -31.26
C GLN A 5 28.58 -55.83 -30.81
N ARG A 6 27.58 -56.60 -30.39
CA ARG A 6 26.33 -56.05 -29.86
C ARG A 6 26.54 -55.43 -28.47
N LEU A 7 27.34 -56.06 -27.62
CA LEU A 7 27.70 -55.53 -26.30
C LEU A 7 28.47 -54.20 -26.39
N LEU A 8 29.44 -54.10 -27.30
CA LEU A 8 30.17 -52.85 -27.57
C LEU A 8 29.23 -51.72 -28.04
N ALA A 9 28.30 -52.03 -28.96
CA ALA A 9 27.34 -51.05 -29.44
C ALA A 9 26.35 -50.59 -28.35
N ASP A 10 25.94 -51.49 -27.45
CA ASP A 10 25.07 -51.14 -26.33
C ASP A 10 25.80 -50.30 -25.26
N LEU A 11 27.09 -50.57 -25.00
CA LEU A 11 27.93 -49.77 -24.11
C LEU A 11 28.21 -48.36 -24.66
N ASP A 12 28.45 -48.23 -25.96
CA ASP A 12 28.66 -46.93 -26.62
C ASP A 12 27.39 -46.05 -26.57
N LYS A 13 26.21 -46.66 -26.81
CA LYS A 13 24.91 -46.00 -26.60
C LYS A 13 24.73 -45.57 -25.14
N LEU A 14 25.12 -46.42 -24.18
CA LEU A 14 24.99 -46.09 -22.76
C LEU A 14 25.92 -44.93 -22.36
N SER A 15 27.14 -44.88 -22.88
CA SER A 15 28.07 -43.75 -22.72
C SER A 15 27.50 -42.46 -23.30
N THR A 16 26.95 -42.52 -24.51
CA THR A 16 26.29 -41.36 -25.15
C THR A 16 25.09 -40.87 -24.34
N ASN A 17 24.24 -41.79 -23.85
CA ASN A 17 23.11 -41.44 -23.01
C ASN A 17 23.54 -40.85 -21.67
N ALA A 18 24.58 -41.40 -21.03
CA ALA A 18 25.16 -40.84 -19.81
C ALA A 18 25.65 -39.40 -20.03
N GLY A 19 26.32 -39.13 -21.16
CA GLY A 19 26.72 -37.78 -21.55
C GLY A 19 25.54 -36.82 -21.68
N ARG A 20 24.45 -37.24 -22.33
CA ARG A 20 23.23 -36.42 -22.45
C ARG A 20 22.57 -36.16 -21.09
N ILE A 21 22.50 -37.15 -20.21
CA ILE A 21 21.95 -36.98 -18.86
C ILE A 21 22.81 -35.98 -18.06
N LEU A 22 24.13 -36.04 -18.17
CA LEU A 22 25.02 -35.07 -17.49
C LEU A 22 24.79 -33.64 -18.00
N GLU A 23 24.60 -33.46 -19.31
CA GLU A 23 24.28 -32.16 -19.89
C GLU A 23 22.91 -31.64 -19.41
N GLU A 24 21.88 -32.49 -19.41
CA GLU A 24 20.55 -32.17 -18.88
C GLU A 24 20.59 -31.82 -17.38
N MET A 25 21.37 -32.56 -16.59
CA MET A 25 21.55 -32.28 -15.16
C MET A 25 22.31 -30.97 -14.92
N ALA A 26 23.30 -30.65 -15.75
CA ALA A 26 24.00 -29.36 -15.67
C ALA A 26 23.03 -28.20 -15.93
N GLN A 27 22.17 -28.32 -16.96
CA GLN A 27 21.12 -27.33 -17.23
C GLN A 27 20.11 -27.24 -16.08
N ALA A 28 19.65 -28.37 -15.54
CA ALA A 28 18.74 -28.42 -14.40
C ALA A 28 19.33 -27.74 -13.15
N GLY A 29 20.64 -27.92 -12.90
CA GLY A 29 21.37 -27.24 -11.82
C GLY A 29 21.40 -25.73 -12.00
N VAL A 30 21.68 -25.24 -13.21
CA VAL A 30 21.64 -23.80 -13.52
C VAL A 30 20.23 -23.23 -13.27
N LEU A 31 19.19 -23.91 -13.76
CA LEU A 31 17.80 -23.48 -13.57
C LEU A 31 17.39 -23.47 -12.10
N ALA A 32 17.76 -24.49 -11.32
CA ALA A 32 17.49 -24.55 -9.89
C ALA A 32 18.17 -23.41 -9.12
N ARG A 33 19.44 -23.10 -9.44
CA ARG A 33 20.17 -21.98 -8.84
C ARG A 33 19.56 -20.63 -9.22
N GLN A 34 19.22 -20.42 -10.49
CA GLN A 34 18.56 -19.19 -10.95
C GLN A 34 17.20 -19.00 -10.28
N SER A 35 16.43 -20.08 -10.12
CA SER A 35 15.17 -20.08 -9.39
C SER A 35 15.37 -19.67 -7.94
N GLY A 36 16.36 -20.24 -7.23
CA GLY A 36 16.67 -19.86 -5.85
C GLY A 36 17.02 -18.37 -5.71
N ASN A 37 17.85 -17.83 -6.61
CA ASN A 37 18.22 -16.41 -6.61
C ASN A 37 17.01 -15.49 -6.83
N LYS A 38 16.16 -15.80 -7.82
CA LYS A 38 14.94 -15.02 -8.10
C LYS A 38 13.94 -15.05 -6.94
N VAL A 39 13.83 -16.17 -6.25
CA VAL A 39 12.96 -16.34 -5.09
C VAL A 39 13.47 -15.49 -3.92
N ALA A 40 14.78 -15.51 -3.66
CA ALA A 40 15.38 -14.65 -2.63
C ALA A 40 15.20 -13.14 -2.91
N GLU A 41 15.35 -12.72 -4.17
CA GLU A 41 15.07 -11.34 -4.58
C GLU A 41 13.60 -10.97 -4.38
N THR A 42 12.68 -11.86 -4.78
CA THR A 42 11.24 -11.68 -4.57
C THR A 42 10.92 -11.55 -3.08
N ALA A 43 11.51 -12.40 -2.23
CA ALA A 43 11.34 -12.35 -0.79
C ALA A 43 11.76 -10.99 -0.21
N HIS A 44 12.91 -10.47 -0.64
CA HIS A 44 13.39 -9.16 -0.24
C HIS A 44 12.42 -8.04 -0.65
N ARG A 45 11.91 -8.08 -1.88
CA ARG A 45 10.92 -7.09 -2.38
C ARG A 45 9.62 -7.12 -1.59
N ILE A 46 9.13 -8.30 -1.22
CA ILE A 46 7.90 -8.44 -0.42
C ILE A 46 8.11 -7.90 1.00
N ARG A 47 9.24 -8.22 1.65
CA ARG A 47 9.57 -7.66 2.98
C ARG A 47 9.70 -6.13 2.95
N ALA A 48 10.30 -5.57 1.89
CA ALA A 48 10.37 -4.13 1.70
C ALA A 48 8.96 -3.52 1.55
N SER A 49 8.06 -4.18 0.82
CA SER A 49 6.66 -3.77 0.71
C SER A 49 5.93 -3.84 2.06
N GLU A 50 6.12 -4.90 2.84
CA GLU A 50 5.55 -5.05 4.18
C GLU A 50 6.00 -3.90 5.10
N ALA A 51 7.28 -3.54 5.07
CA ALA A 51 7.81 -2.42 5.83
C ALA A 51 7.19 -1.08 5.42
N ALA A 52 7.04 -0.83 4.11
CA ALA A 52 6.38 0.37 3.60
C ALA A 52 4.89 0.44 4.03
N ILE A 53 4.18 -0.68 3.95
CA ILE A 53 2.77 -0.80 4.38
C ILE A 53 2.64 -0.59 5.90
N ARG A 54 3.62 -1.02 6.70
CA ARG A 54 3.66 -0.73 8.14
C ARG A 54 3.91 0.75 8.42
N SER A 55 4.82 1.39 7.67
CA SER A 55 5.06 2.84 7.80
C SER A 55 3.81 3.67 7.50
N LEU A 56 3.01 3.22 6.52
CA LEU A 56 1.75 3.87 6.16
C LEU A 56 0.80 4.00 7.37
N ALA A 57 0.85 3.07 8.33
CA ALA A 57 0.04 3.15 9.54
C ALA A 57 0.33 4.41 10.37
N GLY A 58 1.62 4.75 10.51
CA GLY A 58 2.03 5.95 11.25
C GLY A 58 1.61 7.23 10.53
N ASP A 59 1.69 7.25 9.20
CA ASP A 59 1.21 8.39 8.41
C ASP A 59 -0.31 8.56 8.55
N MET A 60 -1.06 7.45 8.57
CA MET A 60 -2.50 7.47 8.75
C MET A 60 -2.93 7.96 10.13
N GLU A 61 -2.24 7.56 11.21
CA GLU A 61 -2.48 8.09 12.56
C GLU A 61 -2.25 9.60 12.62
N ASN A 62 -1.24 10.10 11.91
CA ASN A 62 -1.00 11.54 11.82
C ASN A 62 -2.11 12.28 11.07
N ILE A 63 -2.59 11.71 9.96
CA ILE A 63 -3.69 12.28 9.18
C ILE A 63 -5.01 12.27 9.97
N ASP A 64 -5.31 11.20 10.70
CA ASP A 64 -6.51 11.13 11.55
C ASP A 64 -6.50 12.21 12.64
N ARG A 65 -5.33 12.49 13.23
CA ARG A 65 -5.15 13.59 14.18
C ARG A 65 -5.42 14.96 13.54
N ILE A 66 -4.92 15.18 12.32
CA ILE A 66 -5.15 16.42 11.57
C ILE A 66 -6.64 16.62 11.30
N PHE A 67 -7.35 15.56 10.87
CA PHE A 67 -8.79 15.67 10.63
C PHE A 67 -9.60 15.86 11.91
N SER A 68 -9.18 15.24 13.02
CA SER A 68 -9.80 15.47 14.32
C SER A 68 -9.65 16.93 14.76
N GLN A 69 -8.45 17.50 14.61
CA GLN A 69 -8.20 18.93 14.88
C GLN A 69 -9.02 19.84 13.96
N LEU A 70 -9.11 19.52 12.67
CA LEU A 70 -9.92 20.30 11.73
C LEU A 70 -11.41 20.29 12.12
N GLN A 71 -11.90 19.16 12.64
CA GLN A 71 -13.29 19.04 13.10
C GLN A 71 -13.53 19.87 14.37
N GLU A 72 -12.59 19.88 15.31
CA GLU A 72 -12.64 20.75 16.51
C GLU A 72 -12.61 22.24 16.12
N GLN A 73 -11.68 22.64 15.23
CA GLN A 73 -11.58 24.02 14.74
C GLN A 73 -12.85 24.46 14.00
N SER A 74 -13.44 23.57 13.20
CA SER A 74 -14.70 23.87 12.49
C SER A 74 -15.85 24.11 13.48
N ALA A 75 -15.92 23.31 14.57
CA ALA A 75 -16.90 23.50 15.62
C ALA A 75 -16.68 24.81 16.40
N GLU A 76 -15.42 25.17 16.68
CA GLU A 76 -15.07 26.43 17.33
C GLU A 76 -15.46 27.64 16.48
N ILE A 77 -15.19 27.59 15.16
CA ILE A 77 -15.65 28.62 14.21
C ILE A 77 -17.17 28.74 14.26
N GLY A 78 -17.90 27.61 14.26
CA GLY A 78 -19.36 27.59 14.38
C GLY A 78 -19.86 28.32 15.63
N ALA A 79 -19.22 28.11 16.79
CA ALA A 79 -19.57 28.78 18.04
C ALA A 79 -19.29 30.30 17.98
N ILE A 80 -18.13 30.71 17.46
CA ILE A 80 -17.77 32.12 17.28
C ILE A 80 -18.76 32.82 16.35
N VAL A 81 -19.10 32.17 15.23
CA VAL A 81 -20.06 32.68 14.26
C VAL A 81 -21.45 32.84 14.88
N GLY A 82 -21.88 31.88 15.71
CA GLY A 82 -23.12 32.00 16.49
C GLY A 82 -23.15 33.25 17.37
N ASN A 83 -22.06 33.52 18.10
CA ASN A 83 -21.94 34.73 18.91
C ASN A 83 -22.00 36.01 18.06
N ILE A 84 -21.36 36.03 16.88
CA ILE A 84 -21.42 37.18 15.96
C ILE A 84 -22.85 37.41 15.45
N GLN A 85 -23.58 36.35 15.11
CA GLN A 85 -24.98 36.45 14.69
C GLN A 85 -25.85 37.03 15.81
N ASP A 86 -25.62 36.65 17.05
CA ASP A 86 -26.37 37.20 18.19
C ASP A 86 -26.04 38.66 18.46
N ILE A 87 -24.77 39.06 18.35
CA ILE A 87 -24.36 40.48 18.40
C ILE A 87 -25.00 41.27 17.26
N ALA A 88 -25.03 40.73 16.05
CA ALA A 88 -25.66 41.37 14.89
C ALA A 88 -27.17 41.55 15.09
N LYS A 89 -27.87 40.55 15.64
CA LYS A 89 -29.30 40.64 16.00
C LYS A 89 -29.55 41.72 17.06
N GLN A 90 -28.74 41.76 18.13
CA GLN A 90 -28.85 42.78 19.17
C GLN A 90 -28.58 44.18 18.62
N THR A 91 -27.56 44.34 17.78
CA THR A 91 -27.23 45.61 17.14
C THR A 91 -28.34 46.08 16.20
N ASN A 92 -28.95 45.15 15.46
CA ASN A 92 -30.12 45.43 14.62
C ASN A 92 -31.34 45.89 15.45
N LEU A 93 -31.58 45.30 16.62
CA LEU A 93 -32.64 45.73 17.54
C LEU A 93 -32.36 47.09 18.16
N LEU A 94 -31.11 47.37 18.57
CA LEU A 94 -30.70 48.68 19.07
C LEU A 94 -30.87 49.76 18.01
N ALA A 95 -30.47 49.47 16.77
CA ALA A 95 -30.64 50.37 15.63
C ALA A 95 -32.12 50.63 15.33
N LEU A 96 -32.97 49.60 15.40
CA LEU A 96 -34.42 49.77 15.25
C LEU A 96 -34.99 50.71 16.33
N ASN A 97 -34.61 50.53 17.59
CA ASN A 97 -35.05 51.42 18.68
C ASN A 97 -34.57 52.87 18.45
N ALA A 98 -33.34 53.04 17.96
CA ALA A 98 -32.80 54.36 17.61
C ALA A 98 -33.57 55.01 16.45
N SER A 99 -33.93 54.26 15.39
CA SER A 99 -34.76 54.77 14.29
C SER A 99 -36.15 55.21 14.79
N ILE A 100 -36.75 54.48 15.73
CA ILE A 100 -38.04 54.84 16.34
C ILE A 100 -37.93 56.15 17.14
N GLU A 101 -36.90 56.28 17.97
CA GLU A 101 -36.72 57.49 18.78
C GLU A 101 -36.34 58.71 17.93
N ALA A 102 -35.55 58.50 16.87
CA ALA A 102 -35.25 59.53 15.88
C ALA A 102 -36.51 60.04 15.16
N ALA A 103 -37.44 59.14 14.79
CA ALA A 103 -38.73 59.52 14.23
C ALA A 103 -39.57 60.31 15.25
N ARG A 104 -39.51 59.96 16.53
CA ARG A 104 -40.22 60.64 17.62
C ARG A 104 -39.70 62.06 17.87
N ALA A 105 -38.41 62.30 17.67
CA ALA A 105 -37.79 63.63 17.77
C ALA A 105 -38.09 64.56 16.57
N GLY A 106 -38.78 64.05 15.54
CA GLY A 106 -39.17 64.84 14.36
C GLY A 106 -37.97 65.40 13.58
N GLU A 107 -37.99 66.69 13.29
CA GLU A 107 -36.93 67.36 12.52
C GLU A 107 -35.55 67.30 13.21
N HIS A 108 -35.50 67.30 14.54
CA HIS A 108 -34.24 67.20 15.29
C HIS A 108 -33.61 65.80 15.23
N GLY A 109 -34.39 64.76 14.90
CA GLY A 109 -33.93 63.38 14.81
C GLY A 109 -33.46 62.94 13.42
N ARG A 110 -33.60 63.78 12.38
CA ARG A 110 -33.32 63.40 10.98
C ARG A 110 -31.93 62.80 10.76
N GLY A 111 -30.89 63.41 11.34
CA GLY A 111 -29.52 62.90 11.23
C GLY A 111 -29.32 61.55 11.94
N PHE A 112 -29.96 61.37 13.10
CA PHE A 112 -29.91 60.11 13.84
C PHE A 112 -30.67 58.99 13.12
N ALA A 113 -31.76 59.30 12.44
CA ALA A 113 -32.53 58.31 11.66
C ALA A 113 -31.67 57.70 10.53
N VAL A 114 -30.90 58.53 9.82
CA VAL A 114 -29.99 58.05 8.74
C VAL A 114 -28.91 57.12 9.30
N VAL A 115 -28.31 57.50 10.44
CA VAL A 115 -27.29 56.66 11.09
C VAL A 115 -27.89 55.34 11.57
N ALA A 116 -29.08 55.37 12.18
CA ALA A 116 -29.75 54.17 12.67
C ALA A 116 -30.09 53.19 11.53
N ASP A 117 -30.56 53.70 10.39
CA ASP A 117 -30.83 52.86 9.21
C ASP A 117 -29.55 52.25 8.62
N GLU A 118 -28.43 52.98 8.60
CA GLU A 118 -27.13 52.46 8.14
C GLU A 118 -26.61 51.36 9.09
N VAL A 119 -26.68 51.55 10.41
CA VAL A 119 -26.31 50.52 11.41
C VAL A 119 -27.18 49.28 11.24
N ARG A 120 -28.47 49.45 10.95
CA ARG A 120 -29.40 48.35 10.71
C ARG A 120 -29.09 47.59 9.41
N ASN A 121 -28.62 48.28 8.37
CA ASN A 121 -28.15 47.65 7.14
C ASN A 121 -26.85 46.87 7.38
N LEU A 122 -25.89 47.48 8.08
CA LEU A 122 -24.62 46.85 8.44
C LEU A 122 -24.85 45.58 9.28
N SER A 123 -25.74 45.63 10.26
CA SER A 123 -26.09 44.47 11.11
C SER A 123 -26.67 43.31 10.29
N ARG A 124 -27.52 43.59 9.29
CA ARG A 124 -28.04 42.58 8.37
C ARG A 124 -26.94 41.97 7.50
N ARG A 125 -26.04 42.79 6.97
CA ARG A 125 -24.88 42.32 6.19
C ARG A 125 -23.96 41.44 7.02
N VAL A 126 -23.66 41.82 8.26
CA VAL A 126 -22.88 40.99 9.19
C VAL A 126 -23.55 39.63 9.39
N ASN A 127 -24.86 39.61 9.68
CA ASN A 127 -25.58 38.35 9.89
C ASN A 127 -25.53 37.43 8.65
N GLN A 128 -25.68 38.00 7.44
CA GLN A 128 -25.59 37.25 6.18
C GLN A 128 -24.16 36.70 5.94
N SER A 129 -23.13 37.52 6.15
CA SER A 129 -21.74 37.05 6.05
C SER A 129 -21.44 35.96 7.08
N SER A 130 -21.92 36.11 8.31
CA SER A 130 -21.78 35.11 9.36
C SER A 130 -22.45 33.78 8.97
N GLU A 131 -23.63 33.81 8.36
CA GLU A 131 -24.29 32.59 7.88
C GLU A 131 -23.45 31.87 6.81
N GLN A 132 -22.88 32.60 5.85
CA GLN A 132 -21.97 32.02 4.86
C GLN A 132 -20.72 31.39 5.50
N ILE A 133 -20.16 32.00 6.54
CA ILE A 133 -19.02 31.43 7.26
C ILE A 133 -19.42 30.15 8.02
N ARG A 134 -20.62 30.12 8.62
CA ARG A 134 -21.15 28.92 9.27
C ARG A 134 -21.23 27.75 8.29
N ASP A 135 -21.81 27.99 7.12
CA ASP A 135 -21.97 26.96 6.09
C ASP A 135 -20.61 26.42 5.63
N ILE A 136 -19.60 27.28 5.49
CA ILE A 136 -18.24 26.85 5.16
C ILE A 136 -17.65 25.98 6.27
N ALA A 137 -17.81 26.37 7.55
CA ALA A 137 -17.29 25.61 8.68
C ALA A 137 -17.96 24.23 8.80
N GLU A 138 -19.29 24.16 8.62
CA GLU A 138 -20.02 22.88 8.60
C GLU A 138 -19.53 21.97 7.46
N ASN A 139 -19.33 22.52 6.27
CA ASN A 139 -18.79 21.77 5.13
C ASN A 139 -17.36 21.27 5.36
N LEU A 140 -16.52 22.04 6.05
CA LEU A 140 -15.19 21.58 6.47
C LEU A 140 -15.28 20.41 7.45
N GLY A 141 -16.14 20.50 8.46
CA GLY A 141 -16.40 19.40 9.40
C GLY A 141 -16.89 18.12 8.71
N HIS A 142 -17.84 18.24 7.77
CA HIS A 142 -18.31 17.10 6.97
C HIS A 142 -17.21 16.51 6.08
N SER A 143 -16.36 17.35 5.49
CA SER A 143 -15.25 16.90 4.65
C SER A 143 -14.20 16.15 5.48
N ALA A 144 -13.88 16.64 6.69
CA ALA A 144 -13.00 15.96 7.64
C ALA A 144 -13.55 14.58 8.03
N ALA A 145 -14.84 14.50 8.37
CA ALA A 145 -15.49 13.24 8.73
C ALA A 145 -15.46 12.22 7.57
N ARG A 146 -15.76 12.65 6.33
CA ARG A 146 -15.65 11.80 5.14
C ARG A 146 -14.23 11.30 4.90
N ALA A 147 -13.24 12.15 5.10
CA ALA A 147 -11.85 11.78 4.91
C ALA A 147 -11.41 10.70 5.94
N ARG A 148 -11.91 10.78 7.18
CA ARG A 148 -11.69 9.74 8.21
C ARG A 148 -12.29 8.39 7.82
N THR A 149 -13.51 8.34 7.28
CA THR A 149 -14.05 7.09 6.72
C THR A 149 -13.17 6.54 5.59
N GLY A 150 -12.55 7.43 4.79
CA GLY A 150 -11.55 7.05 3.81
C GLY A 150 -10.32 6.37 4.43
N LEU A 151 -9.83 6.87 5.56
CA LEU A 151 -8.72 6.27 6.31
C LEU A 151 -9.07 4.87 6.83
N GLU A 152 -10.29 4.65 7.32
CA GLU A 152 -10.74 3.32 7.79
C GLU A 152 -10.66 2.27 6.66
N ASN A 153 -11.08 2.62 5.46
CA ASN A 153 -10.98 1.74 4.28
C ASN A 153 -9.52 1.45 3.90
N ILE A 154 -8.64 2.46 4.00
CA ILE A 154 -7.21 2.28 3.76
C ILE A 154 -6.61 1.35 4.81
N ASP A 155 -7.03 1.43 6.08
CA ASP A 155 -6.49 0.59 7.15
C ASP A 155 -6.90 -0.88 6.97
N GLN A 156 -8.16 -1.10 6.55
CA GLN A 156 -8.62 -2.43 6.16
C GLN A 156 -7.81 -2.99 4.97
N SER A 157 -7.59 -2.17 3.94
CA SER A 157 -6.81 -2.58 2.76
C SER A 157 -5.36 -2.88 3.11
N ARG A 158 -4.77 -2.07 4.00
CA ARG A 158 -3.44 -2.27 4.58
C ARG A 158 -3.34 -3.63 5.29
N GLY A 159 -4.34 -3.97 6.11
CA GLY A 159 -4.44 -5.27 6.78
C GLY A 159 -4.44 -6.45 5.79
N THR A 160 -5.26 -6.36 4.74
CA THR A 160 -5.30 -7.38 3.67
C THR A 160 -3.95 -7.52 2.97
N CYS A 161 -3.30 -6.41 2.60
CA CYS A 161 -1.99 -6.47 1.95
C CYS A 161 -0.90 -7.08 2.84
N LEU A 162 -0.93 -6.83 4.15
CA LEU A 162 -0.01 -7.49 5.10
C LEU A 162 -0.25 -9.01 5.16
N GLN A 163 -1.51 -9.43 5.14
CA GLN A 163 -1.85 -10.85 5.11
C GLN A 163 -1.38 -11.52 3.81
N GLU A 164 -1.62 -10.89 2.65
CA GLU A 164 -1.16 -11.41 1.35
C GLU A 164 0.37 -11.47 1.28
N ALA A 165 1.07 -10.44 1.78
CA ALA A 165 2.54 -10.44 1.85
C ALA A 165 3.07 -11.60 2.71
N SER A 166 2.42 -11.88 3.85
CA SER A 166 2.78 -13.01 4.71
C SER A 166 2.57 -14.36 4.01
N GLN A 167 1.45 -14.55 3.32
CA GLN A 167 1.18 -15.77 2.55
C GLN A 167 2.18 -15.95 1.39
N ALA A 168 2.52 -14.86 0.71
CA ALA A 168 3.49 -14.90 -0.38
C ALA A 168 4.91 -15.25 0.13
N LEU A 169 5.31 -14.77 1.31
CA LEU A 169 6.57 -15.16 1.94
C LEU A 169 6.60 -16.65 2.31
N ALA A 170 5.50 -17.20 2.83
CA ALA A 170 5.41 -18.63 3.12
C ALA A 170 5.56 -19.49 1.83
N ALA A 171 4.87 -19.10 0.75
CA ALA A 171 5.01 -19.78 -0.54
C ALA A 171 6.43 -19.68 -1.12
N ILE A 172 7.11 -18.56 -0.89
CA ILE A 172 8.51 -18.35 -1.28
C ILE A 172 9.45 -19.28 -0.51
N ASP A 173 9.24 -19.48 0.78
CA ASP A 173 10.03 -20.40 1.59
C ASP A 173 9.90 -21.84 1.07
N ASP A 174 8.68 -22.27 0.70
CA ASP A 174 8.43 -23.57 0.06
C ASP A 174 9.16 -23.72 -1.28
N ILE A 175 9.13 -22.68 -2.12
CA ILE A 175 9.83 -22.70 -3.43
C ILE A 175 11.35 -22.75 -3.22
N GLN A 176 11.88 -22.02 -2.23
CA GLN A 176 13.30 -22.02 -1.90
C GLN A 176 13.75 -23.40 -1.42
N ALA A 177 12.98 -24.04 -0.52
CA ALA A 177 13.23 -25.41 -0.10
C ALA A 177 13.22 -26.38 -1.29
N GLY A 178 12.22 -26.27 -2.17
CA GLY A 178 12.14 -27.09 -3.39
C GLY A 178 13.31 -26.88 -4.35
N ALA A 179 13.83 -25.65 -4.48
CA ALA A 179 15.02 -25.36 -5.29
C ALA A 179 16.29 -26.01 -4.70
N GLN A 180 16.42 -25.99 -3.37
CA GLN A 180 17.52 -26.64 -2.67
C GLN A 180 17.48 -28.16 -2.85
N THR A 181 16.32 -28.79 -2.66
CA THR A 181 16.14 -30.23 -2.92
C THR A 181 16.44 -30.60 -4.37
N ARG A 182 16.04 -29.78 -5.35
CA ARG A 182 16.39 -30.01 -6.77
C ARG A 182 17.90 -29.95 -7.00
N MET A 183 18.61 -29.05 -6.33
CA MET A 183 20.08 -28.96 -6.43
C MET A 183 20.75 -30.23 -5.88
N GLU A 184 20.26 -30.75 -4.76
CA GLU A 184 20.75 -32.01 -4.17
C GLU A 184 20.52 -33.19 -5.11
N ILE A 185 19.34 -33.29 -5.73
CA ILE A 185 19.03 -34.33 -6.72
C ILE A 185 19.99 -34.22 -7.93
N VAL A 186 20.20 -33.02 -8.45
CA VAL A 186 21.14 -32.78 -9.57
C VAL A 186 22.55 -33.27 -9.22
N GLN A 187 23.04 -32.96 -8.02
CA GLN A 187 24.35 -33.42 -7.56
C GLN A 187 24.43 -34.95 -7.47
N GLN A 188 23.42 -35.60 -6.87
CA GLN A 188 23.36 -37.05 -6.76
C GLN A 188 23.31 -37.75 -8.12
N VAL A 189 22.49 -37.26 -9.06
CA VAL A 189 22.38 -37.84 -10.40
C VAL A 189 23.70 -37.66 -11.16
N THR A 190 24.29 -36.46 -11.11
CA THR A 190 25.58 -36.18 -11.76
C THR A 190 26.68 -37.12 -11.26
N GLN A 191 26.77 -37.35 -9.94
CA GLN A 191 27.73 -38.29 -9.36
C GLN A 191 27.49 -39.73 -9.81
N ARG A 192 26.24 -40.20 -9.77
CA ARG A 192 25.88 -41.57 -10.17
C ARG A 192 26.14 -41.84 -11.65
N VAL A 193 25.76 -40.90 -12.51
CA VAL A 193 25.96 -41.03 -13.96
C VAL A 193 27.45 -40.91 -14.31
N GLY A 194 28.19 -40.02 -13.65
CA GLY A 194 29.65 -39.95 -13.80
C GLY A 194 30.34 -41.26 -13.41
N HIS A 195 29.91 -41.90 -12.33
CA HIS A 195 30.42 -43.23 -11.95
C HIS A 195 30.07 -44.31 -12.98
N GLN A 196 28.84 -44.33 -13.50
CA GLN A 196 28.44 -45.23 -14.58
C GLN A 196 29.28 -45.05 -15.85
N GLN A 197 29.61 -43.80 -16.21
CA GLN A 197 30.44 -43.50 -17.37
C GLN A 197 31.88 -44.04 -17.18
N SER A 198 32.44 -43.93 -15.98
CA SER A 198 33.74 -44.53 -15.64
C SER A 198 33.72 -46.05 -15.77
N LEU A 199 32.71 -46.71 -15.20
CA LEU A 199 32.54 -48.17 -15.29
C LEU A 199 32.41 -48.64 -16.75
N VAL A 200 31.66 -47.92 -17.59
CA VAL A 200 31.55 -48.23 -19.02
C VAL A 200 32.90 -48.10 -19.71
N ALA A 201 33.67 -47.05 -19.41
CA ALA A 201 34.99 -46.86 -19.98
C ALA A 201 35.96 -47.98 -19.57
N GLU A 202 35.93 -48.41 -18.31
CA GLU A 202 36.71 -49.56 -17.80
C GLU A 202 36.33 -50.86 -18.52
N VAL A 203 35.04 -51.18 -18.64
CA VAL A 203 34.58 -52.39 -19.34
C VAL A 203 34.98 -52.36 -20.82
N LEU A 204 34.88 -51.19 -21.48
CA LEU A 204 35.31 -51.03 -22.87
C LEU A 204 36.83 -51.25 -23.01
N ALA A 205 37.63 -50.77 -22.07
CA ALA A 205 39.08 -50.97 -22.06
C ALA A 205 39.48 -52.44 -21.80
N ASP A 206 38.80 -53.10 -20.86
CA ASP A 206 38.99 -54.53 -20.58
C ASP A 206 38.62 -55.39 -21.79
N MET A 207 37.51 -55.07 -22.48
CA MET A 207 37.11 -55.76 -23.71
C MET A 207 38.08 -55.53 -24.87
N ALA A 208 38.72 -54.36 -24.94
CA ALA A 208 39.72 -54.05 -25.96
C ALA A 208 41.05 -54.77 -25.69
N SER A 209 41.41 -55.00 -24.42
CA SER A 209 42.63 -55.70 -24.01
C SER A 209 42.50 -57.22 -23.97
N ALA A 210 41.28 -57.77 -23.87
CA ALA A 210 40.99 -59.21 -23.91
C ALA A 210 40.92 -59.80 -25.34
N LYS A 211 41.26 -59.00 -26.37
CA LYS A 211 41.19 -59.35 -27.79
C LYS A 211 42.58 -59.51 -28.37
#